data_AF-A0A6F9BF57-F1
#
_entry.id   AF-A0A6F9BF57-F1
#
_cell.length_a   1.000
_cell.length_b   1.000
_cell.length_c   1.000
_cell.angle_alpha   90.00
_cell.angle_beta   90.00
_cell.angle_gamma   90.00
#
_symmetry.space_group_name_H-M   'P 1'
#
loop_
_entity.id
_entity.type
_entity.pdbx_description
1 polymer ?
#
loop_
_entity_poly.entity_id
_entity_poly.type
_entity_poly.pdbx_seq_one_letter_code
_entity_poly.pdbx_strand_id
1 'polypeptide(L)'
;MDRVLKIHHYLESNSEPSTWASHIRHGDATDVRGIIQKIADIHKVKCVSCLGLRLSHLRSGDIHWLHPDMGVSHVRERYELHHPQEEWRYELRIRYLPKGFLNHFSEDKPTLNYFYHQVKSDYMLEVADQVDQDIALKLGCLEIRRFFREMRGNALDKKSNYELLEKDVGLRRFFPKSLLDSVK
;
A
#
# COMPACT_ATOMS: atom_id res chain seq x y z
N MET A 1 1.93 -21.18 18.43
CA MET A 1 1.99 -19.96 17.59
C MET A 1 0.72 -19.17 17.78
N ASP A 2 0.80 -17.85 17.87
CA ASP A 2 -0.38 -16.97 17.92
C ASP A 2 -1.21 -17.17 16.63
N ARG A 3 -2.53 -17.37 16.72
CA ARG A 3 -3.40 -17.64 15.56
C ARG A 3 -3.86 -16.35 14.87
N VAL A 4 -3.02 -15.33 14.88
CA VAL A 4 -3.27 -14.01 14.32
C VAL A 4 -2.17 -13.68 13.32
N LEU A 5 -2.57 -13.28 12.12
CA LEU A 5 -1.68 -12.69 11.13
C LEU A 5 -1.92 -11.18 11.02
N LYS A 6 -0.85 -10.40 11.06
CA LYS A 6 -0.88 -8.99 10.66
C LYS A 6 -0.64 -8.89 9.17
N ILE A 7 -1.64 -8.46 8.42
CA ILE A 7 -1.59 -8.33 6.96
C ILE A 7 -1.59 -6.85 6.59
N HIS A 8 -0.48 -6.37 6.04
CA HIS A 8 -0.38 -5.02 5.50
C HIS A 8 -1.19 -4.88 4.21
N HIS A 9 -1.77 -3.72 3.98
CA HIS A 9 -2.62 -3.47 2.82
C HIS A 9 -2.66 -1.98 2.45
N TYR A 10 -3.26 -1.66 1.29
CA TYR A 10 -3.30 -0.31 0.73
C TYR A 10 -4.66 0.39 0.83
N LEU A 11 -5.47 -0.04 1.79
CA LEU A 11 -6.75 0.59 2.10
C LEU A 11 -6.52 1.83 2.95
N GLU A 12 -6.91 2.98 2.39
CA GLU A 12 -6.73 4.27 3.02
C GLU A 12 -7.48 4.35 4.36
N SER A 13 -6.79 4.85 5.38
CA SER A 13 -7.36 5.17 6.69
C SER A 13 -6.73 6.47 7.22
N ASN A 14 -7.23 6.97 8.35
CA ASN A 14 -6.71 8.21 8.95
C ASN A 14 -5.30 8.05 9.57
N SER A 15 -4.76 6.82 9.66
CA SER A 15 -3.41 6.59 10.17
C SER A 15 -2.34 6.71 9.08
N GLU A 16 -1.06 6.70 9.48
CA GLU A 16 0.06 6.71 8.53
C GLU A 16 0.04 5.50 7.58
N PRO A 17 0.34 5.67 6.28
CA PRO A 17 0.29 4.58 5.30
C PRO A 17 1.13 3.34 5.66
N SER A 18 2.26 3.51 6.35
CA SER A 18 3.12 2.44 6.83
C SER A 18 2.43 1.49 7.84
N THR A 19 1.39 2.00 8.51
CA THR A 19 0.66 1.30 9.57
C THR A 19 -0.61 0.59 9.11
N TRP A 20 -1.02 0.78 7.85
CA TRP A 20 -2.24 0.18 7.31
C TRP A 20 -2.11 -1.35 7.26
N ALA A 21 -2.78 -1.99 8.22
CA ALA A 21 -2.79 -3.43 8.36
C ALA A 21 -4.05 -3.92 9.07
N SER A 22 -4.42 -5.16 8.77
CA SER A 22 -5.51 -5.89 9.41
C SER A 22 -4.97 -7.07 10.21
N HIS A 23 -5.53 -7.32 11.39
CA HIS A 23 -5.17 -8.46 12.24
C HIS A 23 -6.20 -9.57 12.06
N ILE A 24 -5.83 -10.63 11.35
CA ILE A 24 -6.73 -11.70 10.94
C ILE A 24 -6.50 -12.95 11.78
N ARG A 25 -7.52 -13.32 12.57
CA ARG A 25 -7.57 -14.64 13.22
C ARG A 25 -7.83 -15.72 12.19
N HIS A 26 -7.10 -16.84 12.29
CA HIS A 26 -7.21 -18.00 11.39
C HIS A 26 -7.26 -19.32 12.17
N GLY A 27 -7.85 -20.35 11.56
CA GLY A 27 -7.83 -21.73 12.06
C GLY A 27 -6.75 -22.57 11.38
N ASP A 28 -6.66 -23.85 11.76
CA ASP A 28 -5.63 -24.76 11.24
C ASP A 28 -5.85 -25.11 9.76
N ALA A 29 -7.11 -25.13 9.31
CA ALA A 29 -7.51 -25.39 7.93
C ALA A 29 -7.66 -24.12 7.07
N THR A 30 -7.36 -22.92 7.62
CA THR A 30 -7.46 -21.68 6.84
C THR A 30 -6.35 -21.62 5.79
N ASP A 31 -6.73 -21.39 4.54
CA ASP A 31 -5.83 -21.15 3.42
C ASP A 31 -5.65 -19.65 3.14
N VAL A 32 -4.70 -19.34 2.27
CA VAL A 32 -4.41 -17.96 1.84
C VAL A 32 -5.63 -17.30 1.20
N ARG A 33 -6.43 -18.05 0.43
CA ARG A 33 -7.68 -17.59 -0.18
C ARG A 33 -8.66 -17.09 0.89
N GLY A 34 -8.83 -17.83 1.99
CA GLY A 34 -9.67 -17.44 3.11
C GLY A 34 -9.20 -16.16 3.80
N ILE A 35 -7.89 -15.95 3.92
CA ILE A 35 -7.33 -14.69 4.44
C ILE A 35 -7.64 -13.52 3.51
N ILE A 36 -7.39 -13.69 2.20
CA ILE A 36 -7.66 -12.66 1.18
C ILE A 36 -9.14 -12.28 1.19
N GLN A 37 -10.04 -13.27 1.15
CA GLN A 37 -11.49 -13.07 1.13
C GLN A 37 -11.94 -12.28 2.36
N LYS A 38 -11.47 -12.66 3.55
CA LYS A 38 -11.84 -11.99 4.80
C LYS A 38 -11.45 -10.51 4.82
N ILE A 39 -10.26 -10.15 4.31
CA ILE A 39 -9.87 -8.73 4.21
C ILE A 39 -10.69 -8.03 3.13
N ALA A 40 -10.91 -8.65 1.97
CA ALA A 40 -11.71 -8.07 0.91
C ALA A 40 -13.14 -7.74 1.38
N ASP A 41 -13.75 -8.63 2.16
CA ASP A 41 -15.09 -8.46 2.72
C ASP A 41 -15.16 -7.29 3.72
N ILE A 42 -14.19 -7.18 4.63
CA ILE A 42 -14.10 -6.07 5.62
C ILE A 42 -14.11 -4.73 4.90
N HIS A 43 -13.44 -4.65 3.76
CA HIS A 43 -13.21 -3.41 3.03
C HIS A 43 -14.07 -3.24 1.78
N LYS A 44 -15.01 -4.16 1.54
CA LYS A 44 -15.94 -4.17 0.40
C LYS A 44 -15.22 -4.05 -0.96
N VAL A 45 -14.06 -4.70 -1.08
CA VAL A 45 -13.30 -4.77 -2.33
C VAL A 45 -13.98 -5.77 -3.26
N LYS A 46 -14.41 -5.34 -4.45
CA LYS A 46 -15.16 -6.24 -5.36
C LYS A 46 -14.26 -7.10 -6.22
N CYS A 47 -13.12 -6.58 -6.70
CA CYS A 47 -12.19 -7.39 -7.50
C CYS A 47 -11.30 -8.29 -6.64
N VAL A 48 -11.90 -9.26 -5.93
CA VAL A 48 -11.15 -10.22 -5.10
C VAL A 48 -10.20 -11.07 -5.96
N SER A 49 -10.60 -11.41 -7.18
CA SER A 49 -9.77 -12.15 -8.14
C SER A 49 -8.49 -11.41 -8.55
N CYS A 50 -8.45 -10.09 -8.37
CA CYS A 50 -7.27 -9.29 -8.64
C CYS A 50 -6.19 -9.42 -7.53
N LEU A 51 -6.57 -9.90 -6.34
CA LEU A 51 -5.73 -9.88 -5.14
C LEU A 51 -4.81 -11.09 -5.05
N GLY A 52 -3.65 -10.88 -4.43
CA GLY A 52 -2.71 -11.90 -4.01
C GLY A 52 -2.06 -11.54 -2.69
N LEU A 53 -1.52 -12.54 -2.00
CA LEU A 53 -0.81 -12.35 -0.73
C LEU A 53 0.69 -12.53 -0.96
N ARG A 54 1.46 -11.50 -0.61
CA ARG A 54 2.93 -11.47 -0.69
C ARG A 54 3.51 -11.61 0.71
N LEU A 55 4.52 -12.44 0.86
CA LEU A 55 5.34 -12.56 2.05
C LEU A 55 6.74 -12.04 1.71
N SER A 56 7.24 -11.07 2.47
CA SER A 56 8.58 -10.50 2.27
C SER A 56 9.43 -10.67 3.52
N HIS A 57 10.68 -11.10 3.34
CA HIS A 57 11.68 -11.09 4.40
C HIS A 57 12.35 -9.72 4.46
N LEU A 58 12.19 -9.00 5.58
CA LEU A 58 12.60 -7.61 5.70
C LEU A 58 14.13 -7.42 5.69
N ARG A 59 14.89 -8.46 6.08
CA ARG A 59 16.35 -8.40 6.19
C ARG A 59 17.04 -8.76 4.88
N SER A 60 16.62 -9.83 4.20
CA SER A 60 17.23 -10.25 2.93
C SER A 60 16.60 -9.60 1.71
N GLY A 61 15.37 -9.10 1.82
CA GLY A 61 14.59 -8.62 0.68
C GLY A 61 13.92 -9.75 -0.13
N ASP A 62 13.99 -11.01 0.33
CA ASP A 62 13.35 -12.12 -0.35
C ASP A 62 11.82 -11.95 -0.40
N ILE A 63 11.24 -12.31 -1.54
CA ILE A 63 9.81 -12.15 -1.79
C ILE A 63 9.21 -13.49 -2.22
N HIS A 64 8.15 -13.91 -1.54
CA HIS A 64 7.38 -15.09 -1.86
C HIS A 64 5.91 -14.71 -2.09
N TRP A 65 5.38 -15.05 -3.27
CA TRP A 65 3.95 -14.98 -3.50
C TRP A 65 3.28 -16.27 -3.05
N LEU A 66 2.32 -16.14 -2.14
CA LEU A 66 1.64 -17.28 -1.55
C LEU A 66 0.50 -17.73 -2.46
N HIS A 67 0.49 -19.01 -2.81
CA HIS A 67 -0.57 -19.59 -3.62
C HIS A 67 -1.91 -19.56 -2.84
N PRO A 68 -3.06 -19.22 -3.46
CA PRO A 68 -4.34 -19.14 -2.76
C PRO A 68 -4.73 -20.40 -1.98
N ASP A 69 -4.39 -21.58 -2.52
CA ASP A 69 -4.75 -22.87 -1.92
C ASP A 69 -3.72 -23.37 -0.87
N MET A 70 -2.69 -22.57 -0.56
CA MET A 70 -1.71 -22.91 0.47
C MET A 70 -2.32 -22.67 1.86
N GLY A 71 -2.24 -23.67 2.73
CA GLY A 71 -2.64 -23.54 4.13
C GLY A 71 -1.76 -22.54 4.89
N VAL A 72 -2.36 -21.65 5.68
CA VAL A 72 -1.62 -20.66 6.47
C VAL A 72 -0.61 -21.32 7.41
N SER A 73 -1.00 -22.41 8.08
CA SER A 73 -0.10 -23.17 8.96
C SER A 73 1.15 -23.66 8.22
N HIS A 74 0.99 -24.13 6.98
CA HIS A 74 2.10 -24.58 6.14
C HIS A 74 3.01 -23.41 5.71
N VAL A 75 2.44 -22.26 5.38
CA VAL A 75 3.23 -21.04 5.10
C VAL A 75 4.14 -20.71 6.28
N ARG A 76 3.59 -20.69 7.49
CA ARG A 76 4.33 -20.34 8.70
C ARG A 76 5.41 -21.36 9.02
N GLU A 77 5.10 -22.65 8.94
CA GLU A 77 6.09 -23.71 9.13
C GLU A 77 7.23 -23.61 8.11
N ARG A 78 6.92 -23.28 6.85
CA ARG A 78 7.92 -23.19 5.79
C ARG A 78 8.85 -21.99 5.92
N TYR A 79 8.32 -20.80 6.25
CA TYR A 79 9.08 -19.55 6.18
C TYR A 79 9.45 -18.99 7.57
N GLU A 80 8.60 -19.15 8.58
CA GLU A 80 8.80 -18.58 9.92
C GLU A 80 9.54 -19.53 10.89
N LEU A 81 9.84 -20.77 10.49
CA LEU A 81 10.51 -21.73 11.37
C LEU A 81 11.94 -21.32 11.73
N HIS A 82 12.66 -20.71 10.78
CA HIS A 82 14.08 -20.37 10.92
C HIS A 82 14.34 -18.88 11.21
N HIS A 83 13.30 -18.06 11.15
CA HIS A 83 13.39 -16.60 11.26
C HIS A 83 12.27 -16.06 12.15
N PRO A 84 12.54 -15.08 13.04
CA PRO A 84 11.51 -14.43 13.84
C PRO A 84 10.37 -13.87 12.99
N GLN A 85 9.13 -13.96 13.49
CA GLN A 85 7.95 -13.46 12.78
C GLN A 85 8.05 -11.96 12.43
N GLU A 86 8.73 -11.18 13.26
CA GLU A 86 8.97 -9.74 13.04
C GLU A 86 9.89 -9.42 11.86
N GLU A 87 10.67 -10.40 11.38
CA GLU A 87 11.45 -10.27 10.14
C GLU A 87 10.59 -10.53 8.90
N TRP A 88 9.35 -10.96 9.06
CA TRP A 88 8.42 -11.28 7.97
C TRP A 88 7.29 -10.26 7.87
N ARG A 89 6.98 -9.88 6.64
CA ARG A 89 5.86 -9.00 6.33
C ARG A 89 4.90 -9.66 5.36
N TYR A 90 3.69 -9.92 5.83
CA TYR A 90 2.57 -10.27 4.97
C TYR A 90 1.94 -9.01 4.40
N GLU A 91 1.70 -9.00 3.09
CA GLU A 91 1.14 -7.86 2.39
C GLU A 91 0.15 -8.30 1.32
N LEU A 92 -1.10 -7.86 1.48
CA LEU A 92 -2.13 -8.01 0.48
C LEU A 92 -1.84 -7.04 -0.67
N ARG A 93 -1.92 -7.51 -1.91
CA ARG A 93 -1.63 -6.69 -3.09
C ARG A 93 -2.58 -7.03 -4.23
N ILE A 94 -2.88 -6.06 -5.08
CA ILE A 94 -3.40 -6.33 -6.41
C ILE A 94 -2.22 -6.85 -7.25
N ARG A 95 -2.37 -8.06 -7.78
CA ARG A 95 -1.35 -8.76 -8.57
C ARG A 95 -1.86 -9.12 -9.96
N TYR A 96 -3.12 -9.53 -10.06
CA TYR A 96 -3.70 -10.04 -11.30
C TYR A 96 -4.57 -8.93 -11.91
N LEU A 97 -4.08 -8.28 -12.96
CA LEU A 97 -4.79 -7.17 -13.59
C LEU A 97 -5.65 -7.67 -14.76
N PRO A 98 -6.97 -7.40 -14.78
CA PRO A 98 -7.79 -7.68 -15.96
C PRO A 98 -7.40 -6.76 -17.12
N LYS A 99 -7.72 -7.16 -18.36
CA LYS A 99 -7.54 -6.27 -19.52
C LYS A 99 -8.38 -5.00 -19.32
N GLY A 100 -7.78 -3.83 -19.54
CA GLY A 100 -8.46 -2.56 -19.30
C GLY A 100 -8.82 -2.34 -17.82
N PHE A 101 -7.97 -2.78 -16.89
CA PHE A 101 -8.21 -2.73 -15.44
C PHE A 101 -8.60 -1.34 -14.93
N LEU A 102 -8.07 -0.24 -15.50
CA LEU A 102 -8.45 1.11 -15.06
C LEU A 102 -9.94 1.39 -15.26
N ASN A 103 -10.53 0.95 -16.37
CA ASN A 103 -11.96 1.12 -16.62
C ASN A 103 -12.78 0.31 -15.62
N HIS A 104 -12.41 -0.95 -15.39
CA HIS A 104 -13.06 -1.82 -14.42
C HIS A 104 -12.95 -1.27 -12.99
N PHE A 105 -11.78 -0.78 -12.59
CA PHE A 105 -11.56 -0.24 -11.24
C PHE A 105 -12.28 1.10 -11.05
N SER A 106 -12.52 1.86 -12.12
CA SER A 106 -13.27 3.12 -12.03
C SER A 106 -14.72 2.91 -11.57
N GLU A 107 -15.29 1.74 -11.83
CA GLU A 107 -16.60 1.30 -11.34
C GLU A 107 -16.55 0.74 -9.90
N ASP A 108 -15.34 0.47 -9.38
CA ASP A 108 -15.09 -0.06 -8.03
C ASP A 108 -14.08 0.83 -7.28
N LYS A 109 -14.57 1.97 -6.76
CA LYS A 109 -13.76 2.97 -6.05
C LYS A 109 -12.83 2.40 -4.97
N PRO A 110 -13.23 1.44 -4.11
CA PRO A 110 -12.31 0.80 -3.18
C PRO A 110 -11.09 0.18 -3.87
N THR A 111 -11.28 -0.61 -4.93
CA THR A 111 -10.19 -1.24 -5.69
C THR A 111 -9.32 -0.22 -6.39
N LEU A 112 -9.91 0.83 -6.99
CA LEU A 112 -9.13 1.90 -7.62
C LEU A 112 -8.21 2.62 -6.62
N ASN A 113 -8.75 3.01 -5.46
CA ASN A 113 -7.95 3.67 -4.43
C ASN A 113 -6.88 2.73 -3.86
N TYR A 114 -7.21 1.45 -3.66
CA TYR A 114 -6.24 0.44 -3.26
C TYR A 114 -5.05 0.37 -4.22
N PHE A 115 -5.36 0.25 -5.51
CA PHE A 115 -4.34 0.13 -6.54
C PHE A 115 -3.51 1.40 -6.65
N TYR A 116 -4.14 2.57 -6.57
CA TYR A 116 -3.46 3.85 -6.52
C TYR A 116 -2.44 3.91 -5.37
N HIS A 117 -2.84 3.58 -4.15
CA HIS A 117 -1.95 3.60 -2.99
C HIS A 117 -0.82 2.58 -3.09
N GLN A 118 -1.10 1.41 -3.65
CA GLN A 118 -0.08 0.39 -3.93
C GLN A 118 0.98 0.94 -4.90
N VAL A 119 0.56 1.44 -6.06
CA VAL A 119 1.47 1.98 -7.08
C VAL A 119 2.22 3.21 -6.57
N LYS A 120 1.55 4.10 -5.83
CA LYS A 120 2.19 5.27 -5.21
C LYS A 120 3.27 4.86 -4.21
N SER A 121 3.01 3.82 -3.41
CA SER A 121 4.00 3.30 -2.46
C SER A 121 5.24 2.78 -3.18
N ASP A 122 5.04 1.98 -4.23
CA ASP A 122 6.14 1.41 -5.01
C ASP A 122 6.93 2.53 -5.71
N TYR A 123 6.23 3.51 -6.32
CA TYR A 123 6.85 4.70 -6.91
C TYR A 123 7.75 5.44 -5.91
N MET A 124 7.23 5.77 -4.73
CA MET A 124 7.98 6.51 -3.70
C MET A 124 9.19 5.73 -3.17
N LEU A 125 9.13 4.39 -3.14
CA LEU A 125 10.19 3.55 -2.61
C LEU A 125 11.29 3.23 -3.63
N GLU A 126 10.92 3.05 -4.90
CA GLU A 126 11.81 2.44 -5.89
C GLU A 126 12.30 3.43 -6.95
N VAL A 127 11.49 4.40 -7.36
CA VAL A 127 11.75 5.17 -8.60
C VAL A 127 11.73 6.68 -8.39
N ALA A 128 11.02 7.19 -7.38
CA ALA A 128 10.76 8.62 -7.23
C ALA A 128 12.03 9.49 -7.15
N ASP A 129 13.11 8.99 -6.54
CA ASP A 129 14.37 9.76 -6.48
C ASP A 129 15.12 9.84 -7.82
N GLN A 130 14.75 9.02 -8.82
CA GLN A 130 15.43 8.89 -10.11
C GLN A 130 14.63 9.44 -11.31
N VAL A 131 13.34 9.71 -11.14
CA VAL A 131 12.52 10.28 -12.23
C VAL A 131 12.87 11.75 -12.48
N ASP A 132 12.52 12.25 -13.65
CA ASP A 132 12.61 13.67 -13.96
C ASP A 132 11.90 14.52 -12.89
N GLN A 133 12.54 15.60 -12.47
CA GLN A 133 12.04 16.47 -11.40
C GLN A 133 10.64 17.02 -11.70
N ASP A 134 10.34 17.33 -12.96
CA ASP A 134 9.01 17.79 -13.40
C ASP A 134 7.95 16.68 -13.24
N ILE A 135 8.31 15.42 -13.49
CA ILE A 135 7.42 14.28 -13.24
C ILE A 135 7.18 14.11 -11.74
N ALA A 136 8.23 14.15 -10.93
CA ALA A 136 8.12 14.06 -9.47
C ALA A 136 7.24 15.18 -8.90
N LEU A 137 7.43 16.42 -9.40
CA LEU A 137 6.63 17.57 -9.02
C LEU A 137 5.15 17.36 -9.38
N LYS A 138 4.85 16.96 -10.62
CA LYS A 138 3.48 16.70 -11.08
C LYS A 138 2.80 15.62 -10.25
N LEU A 139 3.47 14.50 -9.98
CA LEU A 139 2.92 13.39 -9.19
C LEU A 139 2.68 13.80 -7.74
N GLY A 140 3.60 14.54 -7.12
CA GLY A 140 3.39 15.06 -5.76
C GLY A 140 2.25 16.06 -5.68
N CYS A 141 2.11 16.96 -6.66
CA CYS A 141 0.97 17.88 -6.75
C CYS A 141 -0.37 17.16 -6.93
N LEU A 142 -0.41 16.08 -7.73
CA LEU A 142 -1.60 15.24 -7.86
C LEU A 142 -1.98 14.58 -6.53
N GLU A 143 -1.01 14.08 -5.76
CA GLU A 143 -1.28 13.53 -4.43
C GLU A 143 -1.74 14.60 -3.44
N ILE A 144 -1.18 15.81 -3.45
CA ILE A 144 -1.69 16.93 -2.64
C ILE A 144 -3.15 17.21 -2.98
N ARG A 145 -3.50 17.28 -4.27
CA ARG A 145 -4.89 17.50 -4.71
C ARG A 145 -5.81 16.36 -4.27
N ARG A 146 -5.36 15.11 -4.37
CA ARG A 146 -6.12 13.92 -3.95
C ARG A 146 -6.27 13.85 -2.43
N PHE A 147 -5.25 14.28 -1.68
CA PHE A 147 -5.21 14.23 -0.22
C PHE A 147 -6.08 15.33 0.40
N PHE A 148 -6.00 16.57 -0.12
CA PHE A 148 -6.82 17.70 0.32
C PHE A 148 -8.00 17.96 -0.62
N ARG A 149 -8.91 16.99 -0.74
CA ARG A 149 -10.03 17.02 -1.71
C ARG A 149 -10.90 18.27 -1.58
N GLU A 150 -11.12 18.74 -0.35
CA GLU A 150 -11.97 19.90 -0.04
C GLU A 150 -11.24 21.25 -0.10
N MET A 151 -9.91 21.25 -0.26
CA MET A 151 -9.13 22.47 -0.36
C MET A 151 -9.41 23.18 -1.69
N ARG A 152 -9.50 24.53 -1.69
CA ARG A 152 -9.68 25.31 -2.92
C ARG A 152 -8.44 25.21 -3.81
N GLY A 153 -8.62 25.26 -5.13
CA GLY A 153 -7.53 25.07 -6.10
C GLY A 153 -6.38 26.07 -5.99
N ASN A 154 -6.66 27.30 -5.55
CA ASN A 154 -5.69 28.37 -5.34
C ASN A 154 -5.25 28.53 -3.88
N ALA A 155 -5.59 27.58 -3.00
CA ALA A 155 -5.32 27.72 -1.57
C ALA A 155 -3.82 27.79 -1.26
N LEU A 156 -2.97 27.11 -2.04
CA LEU A 156 -1.53 27.06 -1.85
C LEU A 156 -0.78 28.26 -2.44
N ASP A 157 -1.47 29.17 -3.15
CA ASP A 157 -0.89 30.46 -3.57
C ASP A 157 -0.60 31.36 -2.35
N LYS A 158 -1.33 31.12 -1.25
CA LYS A 158 -1.07 31.78 0.03
C LYS A 158 0.12 31.11 0.72
N LYS A 159 1.22 31.86 0.86
CA LYS A 159 2.44 31.41 1.54
C LYS A 159 2.18 30.75 2.91
N SER A 160 1.28 31.32 3.73
CA SER A 160 0.94 30.75 5.04
C SER A 160 0.35 29.33 4.96
N ASN A 161 -0.43 29.03 3.92
CA ASN A 161 -1.01 27.70 3.74
C ASN A 161 0.04 26.70 3.26
N TYR A 162 0.97 27.15 2.40
CA TYR A 162 2.11 26.34 2.00
C TYR A 162 3.03 26.04 3.19
N GLU A 163 3.32 27.02 4.04
CA GLU A 163 4.13 26.82 5.25
C GLU A 163 3.48 25.83 6.22
N LEU A 164 2.14 25.83 6.33
CA LEU A 164 1.41 24.85 7.12
C LEU A 164 1.57 23.43 6.56
N LEU A 165 1.45 23.27 5.24
CA LEU A 165 1.68 21.99 4.56
C LEU A 165 3.10 21.47 4.84
N GLU A 166 4.09 22.35 4.74
CA GLU A 166 5.49 22.00 4.96
C GLU A 166 5.79 21.61 6.41
N LYS A 167 5.28 22.36 7.38
CA LYS A 167 5.57 22.16 8.81
C LYS A 167 4.76 21.05 9.47
N ASP A 168 3.46 21.00 9.19
CA ASP A 168 2.54 20.14 9.95
C ASP A 168 2.35 18.79 9.28
N VAL A 169 2.45 18.73 7.94
CA VAL A 169 2.23 17.49 7.16
C VAL A 169 3.54 16.94 6.62
N GLY A 170 4.44 17.82 6.19
CA GLY A 170 5.75 17.45 5.65
C GLY A 170 5.70 17.11 4.15
N LEU A 171 6.52 17.83 3.37
CA LEU A 171 6.59 17.65 1.91
C LEU A 171 7.10 16.27 1.48
N ARG A 172 7.87 15.58 2.34
CA ARG A 172 8.37 14.21 2.11
C ARG A 172 7.27 13.17 1.90
N ARG A 173 6.03 13.50 2.27
CA ARG A 173 4.87 12.64 2.02
C ARG A 173 4.45 12.63 0.54
N PHE A 174 4.77 13.69 -0.18
CA PHE A 174 4.33 13.95 -1.55
C PHE A 174 5.48 13.89 -2.56
N PHE A 175 6.68 14.27 -2.12
CA PHE A 175 7.84 14.45 -2.99
C PHE A 175 9.04 13.60 -2.53
N PRO A 176 9.85 13.08 -3.47
CA PRO A 176 11.08 12.36 -3.16
C PRO A 176 12.12 13.28 -2.52
N LYS A 177 13.07 12.69 -1.79
CA LYS A 177 14.10 13.44 -1.08
C LYS A 177 14.99 14.21 -2.05
N SER A 178 15.36 13.60 -3.17
CA SER A 178 16.22 14.22 -4.19
C SER A 178 15.64 15.54 -4.72
N LEU A 179 14.33 15.61 -4.94
CA LEU A 179 13.66 16.84 -5.37
C LEU A 179 13.75 17.93 -4.28
N LEU A 180 13.41 17.58 -3.04
CA LEU A 180 13.43 18.53 -1.92
C LEU A 180 14.82 19.07 -1.61
N ASP A 181 15.85 18.23 -1.74
CA ASP A 181 17.23 18.64 -1.48
C ASP A 181 17.81 19.48 -2.64
N SER A 182 17.28 19.34 -3.85
CA SER A 182 17.75 20.06 -5.05
C SER A 182 17.23 21.49 -5.15
N VAL A 183 16.11 21.81 -4.50
CA VAL A 183 15.50 23.14 -4.50
C VAL A 183 15.94 23.86 -3.23
N LYS A 184 16.92 24.75 -3.37
CA LYS A 184 17.34 25.72 -2.35
C LYS A 184 16.97 27.13 -2.76
#